data_AF-A6KRV9-F1
#
_entry.id   AF-A6KRV9-F1
#
_cell.length_a   1.000
_cell.length_b   1.000
_cell.length_c   1.000
_cell.angle_alpha   90.00
_cell.angle_beta   90.00
_cell.angle_gamma   90.00
#
_symmetry.space_group_name_H-M   'P 1'
#
loop_
_entity.id
_entity.type
_entity.pdbx_description
1 polymer ?
#
loop_
_entity_poly.entity_id
_entity_poly.type
_entity_poly.pdbx_seq_one_letter_code
_entity_poly.pdbx_strand_id
1 'polypeptide(L)'
;MQYWPFSAADIYNWKQHNPPFSKDPVALTNLIESVLLTHQPTWDDIQQLLQALLTSEEKQRVLLEARKHVLGDNGRPTLLPEEIDDAFPLTRPDWDFTTAEGRRHLRLYRQLLLAGLRGAARRPTNLAQVKQVVQEAAETPSAFLERLKEAYRMYTPYDPDDPGQMTNVSMSFIWQAAPDIRAKLQRLENLQGYTLQDLLKEAERIYNKRE
;
A
#
# COMPACT_ATOMS: atom_id res chain seq x y z
N MET A 1 -20.10 2.53 -30.01
CA MET A 1 -19.27 3.33 -29.08
C MET A 1 -18.21 4.00 -29.91
N GLN A 2 -18.01 5.29 -29.75
CA GLN A 2 -16.92 6.01 -30.39
C GLN A 2 -15.77 6.09 -29.37
N TYR A 3 -14.53 6.00 -29.84
CA TYR A 3 -13.32 5.89 -29.01
C TYR A 3 -12.58 7.23 -28.98
N TRP A 4 -12.13 7.64 -27.80
CA TRP A 4 -11.28 8.81 -27.60
C TRP A 4 -10.11 8.43 -26.69
N PRO A 5 -8.86 8.62 -27.15
CA PRO A 5 -7.69 8.45 -26.31
C PRO A 5 -7.65 9.55 -25.24
N PHE A 6 -6.90 9.30 -24.17
CA PHE A 6 -6.57 10.35 -23.20
C PHE A 6 -5.80 11.48 -23.87
N SER A 7 -6.11 12.73 -23.52
CA SER A 7 -5.26 13.84 -23.92
C SER A 7 -4.01 13.89 -23.03
N ALA A 8 -2.92 14.46 -23.57
CA ALA A 8 -1.71 14.70 -22.77
C ALA A 8 -2.00 15.62 -21.57
N ALA A 9 -2.97 16.53 -21.70
CA ALA A 9 -3.41 17.42 -20.62
C ALA A 9 -4.09 16.63 -19.50
N ASP A 10 -4.97 15.67 -19.82
CA ASP A 10 -5.64 14.83 -18.82
C ASP A 10 -4.61 14.05 -18.00
N ILE A 11 -3.69 13.37 -18.69
CA ILE A 11 -2.63 12.58 -18.04
C ILE A 11 -1.76 13.47 -17.14
N TYR A 12 -1.36 14.65 -17.62
CA TYR A 12 -0.56 15.59 -16.83
C TYR A 12 -1.34 16.11 -15.61
N ASN A 13 -2.62 16.46 -15.79
CA ASN A 13 -3.48 16.96 -14.72
C ASN A 13 -3.68 15.90 -13.63
N TRP A 14 -3.96 14.65 -14.01
CA TRP A 14 -4.07 13.54 -13.06
C TRP A 14 -2.78 13.31 -12.29
N LYS A 15 -1.63 13.37 -12.97
CA LYS A 15 -0.32 13.21 -12.32
C LYS A 15 0.00 14.33 -11.33
N GLN A 16 -0.27 15.59 -11.68
CA GLN A 16 0.09 16.74 -10.84
C GLN A 16 -0.78 16.89 -9.59
N HIS A 17 -2.06 16.52 -9.68
CA HIS A 17 -3.01 16.71 -8.59
C HIS A 17 -3.15 15.50 -7.66
N ASN A 18 -2.35 14.45 -7.86
CA ASN A 18 -2.40 13.26 -7.02
C ASN A 18 -1.01 12.90 -6.48
N PRO A 19 -0.93 12.40 -5.24
CA PRO A 19 0.32 11.91 -4.68
C PRO A 19 0.84 10.70 -5.47
N PRO A 20 2.17 10.46 -5.48
CA PRO A 20 2.75 9.23 -5.99
C PRO A 20 2.16 7.99 -5.29
N PHE A 21 2.07 6.86 -6.00
CA PHE A 21 1.50 5.62 -5.48
C PHE A 21 2.17 5.16 -4.18
N SER A 22 3.49 5.27 -4.07
CA SER A 22 4.26 4.98 -2.85
C SER A 22 3.94 5.86 -1.65
N LYS A 23 3.45 7.10 -1.86
CA LYS A 23 3.05 8.00 -0.77
C LYS A 23 1.62 7.72 -0.32
N ASP A 24 0.69 7.64 -1.27
CA ASP A 24 -0.71 7.36 -0.98
C ASP A 24 -1.29 6.46 -2.09
N PRO A 25 -1.18 5.13 -1.94
CA PRO A 25 -1.65 4.20 -2.95
C PRO A 25 -3.18 4.18 -3.02
N VAL A 26 -3.89 4.59 -1.96
CA VAL A 26 -5.35 4.62 -1.94
C VAL A 26 -5.87 5.75 -2.82
N ALA A 27 -5.34 6.96 -2.67
CA ALA A 27 -5.73 8.10 -3.50
C ALA A 27 -5.51 7.81 -4.99
N LEU A 28 -4.34 7.29 -5.36
CA LEU A 28 -4.04 7.01 -6.77
C LEU A 28 -4.84 5.81 -7.30
N THR A 29 -5.15 4.81 -6.46
CA THR A 29 -6.04 3.69 -6.86
C THR A 29 -7.45 4.19 -7.15
N ASN A 30 -7.99 5.06 -6.29
CA ASN A 30 -9.33 5.64 -6.49
C ASN A 30 -9.40 6.50 -7.76
N LEU A 31 -8.34 7.26 -8.05
CA LEU A 31 -8.23 8.00 -9.30
C LEU A 31 -8.27 7.07 -10.50
N ILE A 32 -7.41 6.04 -10.53
CA ILE A 32 -7.36 5.10 -11.65
C ILE A 32 -8.70 4.39 -11.80
N GLU A 33 -9.33 3.94 -10.71
CA GLU A 33 -10.67 3.35 -10.73
C GLU A 33 -11.71 4.27 -11.40
N SER A 34 -11.74 5.55 -11.02
CA SER A 34 -12.61 6.55 -11.65
C SER A 34 -12.34 6.69 -13.15
N VAL A 35 -11.08 6.74 -13.57
CA VAL A 35 -10.69 6.82 -15.00
C VAL A 35 -11.12 5.55 -15.75
N LEU A 36 -10.92 4.37 -15.20
CA LEU A 36 -11.31 3.09 -15.82
C LEU A 36 -12.83 3.01 -16.04
N LEU A 37 -13.63 3.54 -15.12
CA LEU A 37 -15.08 3.55 -15.19
C LEU A 37 -15.61 4.58 -16.20
N THR A 38 -15.09 5.81 -16.14
CA THR A 38 -15.60 6.94 -16.92
C THR A 38 -15.15 6.93 -18.37
N HIS A 39 -13.90 6.55 -18.64
CA HIS A 39 -13.32 6.63 -19.98
C HIS A 39 -13.30 5.28 -20.70
N GLN A 40 -13.50 4.17 -19.99
CA GLN A 40 -13.45 2.82 -20.54
C GLN A 40 -12.24 2.59 -21.48
N PRO A 41 -11.01 2.80 -20.98
CA PRO A 41 -9.80 2.82 -21.80
C PRO A 41 -9.45 1.47 -22.41
N THR A 42 -8.85 1.47 -23.60
CA THR A 42 -8.27 0.28 -24.24
C THR A 42 -7.02 -0.19 -23.50
N TRP A 43 -6.44 -1.32 -23.92
CA TRP A 43 -5.16 -1.79 -23.36
C TRP A 43 -4.04 -0.75 -23.55
N ASP A 44 -3.95 -0.12 -24.72
CA ASP A 44 -2.93 0.89 -25.03
C ASP A 44 -3.07 2.15 -24.17
N ASP A 45 -4.30 2.61 -23.92
CA ASP A 45 -4.59 3.74 -23.03
C ASP A 45 -4.18 3.43 -21.59
N ILE A 46 -4.46 2.21 -21.11
CA ILE A 46 -4.06 1.77 -19.78
C ILE A 46 -2.55 1.75 -19.65
N GLN A 47 -1.81 1.28 -20.66
CA GLN A 47 -0.35 1.30 -20.61
C GLN A 47 0.21 2.72 -20.51
N GLN A 48 -0.36 3.67 -21.25
CA GLN A 48 0.01 5.09 -21.17
C GLN A 48 -0.28 5.67 -19.78
N LEU A 49 -1.46 5.39 -19.23
CA LEU A 49 -1.86 5.84 -17.90
C LEU A 49 -0.92 5.31 -16.82
N LEU A 50 -0.64 4.00 -16.81
CA LEU A 50 0.26 3.38 -15.84
C LEU A 50 1.69 3.90 -15.99
N GLN A 51 2.16 4.11 -17.22
CA GLN A 51 3.50 4.67 -17.48
C GLN A 51 3.65 6.11 -16.97
N ALA A 52 2.57 6.89 -17.00
CA ALA A 52 2.60 8.27 -16.54
C ALA A 52 2.49 8.39 -15.02
N LEU A 53 1.64 7.57 -14.39
CA LEU A 53 1.26 7.67 -12.99
C LEU A 53 2.11 6.81 -12.03
N LEU A 54 2.73 5.74 -12.52
CA LEU A 54 3.53 4.82 -11.71
C LEU A 54 5.00 4.85 -12.12
N THR A 55 5.89 4.64 -11.14
CA THR A 55 7.27 4.23 -11.41
C THR A 55 7.32 2.82 -12.00
N SER A 56 8.44 2.45 -12.63
CA SER A 56 8.63 1.10 -13.19
C SER A 56 8.46 0.00 -12.13
N GLU A 57 8.93 0.23 -10.90
CA GLU A 57 8.81 -0.72 -9.78
C GLU A 57 7.36 -0.85 -9.28
N GLU A 58 6.65 0.28 -9.13
CA GLU A 58 5.22 0.27 -8.77
C GLU A 58 4.40 -0.43 -9.85
N LYS A 59 4.65 -0.11 -11.13
CA LYS A 59 4.00 -0.77 -12.27
C LYS A 59 4.23 -2.27 -12.24
N GLN A 60 5.48 -2.72 -12.08
CA GLN A 60 5.79 -4.15 -12.01
C GLN A 60 5.04 -4.85 -10.87
N ARG A 61 4.99 -4.25 -9.67
CA ARG A 61 4.24 -4.80 -8.54
C ARG A 61 2.75 -4.92 -8.84
N VAL A 62 2.14 -3.87 -9.41
CA VAL A 62 0.72 -3.86 -9.79
C VAL A 62 0.40 -4.98 -10.79
N LEU A 63 1.25 -5.14 -11.82
CA LEU A 63 1.05 -6.18 -12.84
C LEU A 63 1.19 -7.59 -12.26
N LEU A 64 2.16 -7.82 -11.37
CA LEU A 64 2.33 -9.10 -10.69
C LEU A 64 1.15 -9.43 -9.77
N GLU A 65 0.67 -8.44 -8.99
CA GLU A 65 -0.50 -8.64 -8.14
C GLU A 65 -1.77 -8.89 -8.96
N ALA A 66 -2.00 -8.16 -10.05
CA ALA A 66 -3.14 -8.37 -10.94
C ALA A 66 -3.20 -9.81 -11.46
N ARG A 67 -2.05 -10.37 -11.87
CA ARG A 67 -1.95 -11.73 -12.41
C ARG A 67 -2.26 -12.81 -11.38
N LYS A 68 -2.04 -12.57 -10.08
CA LYS A 68 -2.45 -13.50 -9.00
C LYS A 68 -3.96 -13.60 -8.83
N HIS A 69 -4.72 -12.64 -9.36
CA HIS A 69 -6.17 -12.59 -9.25
C HIS A 69 -6.90 -13.22 -10.44
N VAL A 70 -6.18 -13.73 -11.45
CA VAL A 70 -6.80 -14.45 -12.58
C VAL A 70 -7.42 -15.74 -12.06
N LEU A 71 -8.69 -15.96 -12.40
CA LEU A 71 -9.43 -17.17 -12.01
C LEU A 71 -9.47 -18.14 -13.20
N GLY A 72 -9.24 -19.43 -12.93
CA GLY A 72 -9.49 -20.50 -13.89
C GLY A 72 -10.97 -20.90 -13.91
N ASP A 73 -11.32 -21.89 -14.73
CA ASP A 73 -12.70 -22.37 -14.91
C ASP A 73 -13.39 -22.85 -13.61
N ASN A 74 -12.60 -23.26 -12.62
CA ASN A 74 -13.08 -23.66 -11.31
C ASN A 74 -13.40 -22.48 -10.36
N GLY A 75 -13.27 -21.23 -10.85
CA GLY A 75 -13.50 -20.00 -10.08
C GLY A 75 -12.43 -19.70 -9.03
N ARG A 76 -11.29 -20.40 -9.04
CA ARG A 76 -10.17 -20.18 -8.12
C ARG A 76 -8.97 -19.57 -8.84
N PRO A 77 -8.07 -18.88 -8.13
CA PRO A 77 -6.83 -18.41 -8.72
C PRO A 77 -6.09 -19.51 -9.46
N THR A 78 -5.76 -19.25 -10.72
CA THR A 78 -5.02 -20.17 -11.57
C THR A 78 -3.52 -19.91 -11.54
N LEU A 79 -2.74 -20.94 -11.85
CA LEU A 79 -1.29 -20.86 -12.06
C LEU A 79 -0.91 -21.18 -13.51
N LEU A 80 -1.90 -21.44 -14.37
CA LEU A 80 -1.69 -21.79 -15.77
C LEU A 80 -1.27 -20.53 -16.55
N PRO A 81 -0.05 -20.48 -17.13
CA PRO A 81 0.44 -19.30 -17.83
C PRO A 81 -0.49 -18.81 -18.94
N GLU A 82 -1.02 -19.74 -19.74
CA GLU A 82 -1.96 -19.47 -20.84
C GLU A 82 -3.22 -18.72 -20.37
N GLU A 83 -3.86 -19.17 -19.30
CA GLU A 83 -5.06 -18.52 -18.75
C GLU A 83 -4.74 -17.12 -18.20
N ILE A 84 -3.56 -16.97 -17.59
CA ILE A 84 -3.09 -15.69 -17.06
C ILE A 84 -2.76 -14.71 -18.18
N ASP A 85 -2.10 -15.18 -19.24
CA ASP A 85 -1.73 -14.37 -20.40
C ASP A 85 -2.95 -13.95 -21.22
N ASP A 86 -3.96 -14.82 -21.35
CA ASP A 86 -5.22 -14.51 -22.03
C ASP A 86 -6.08 -13.50 -21.25
N ALA A 87 -6.07 -13.56 -19.92
CA ALA A 87 -6.84 -12.65 -19.07
C ALA A 87 -6.14 -11.32 -18.80
N PHE A 88 -4.82 -11.35 -18.62
CA PHE A 88 -3.99 -10.20 -18.26
C PHE A 88 -2.65 -10.19 -19.01
N PRO A 89 -2.68 -9.92 -20.33
CA PRO A 89 -1.49 -9.93 -21.17
C PRO A 89 -0.54 -8.78 -20.81
N LEU A 90 0.76 -9.08 -20.84
CA LEU A 90 1.84 -8.10 -20.68
C LEU A 90 2.24 -7.44 -21.99
N THR A 91 1.89 -8.04 -23.12
CA THR A 91 2.07 -7.52 -24.47
C THR A 91 0.73 -7.09 -25.06
N ARG A 92 0.75 -6.27 -26.12
CA ARG A 92 -0.46 -5.76 -26.76
C ARG A 92 -1.31 -6.92 -27.29
N PRO A 93 -2.56 -7.12 -26.80
CA PRO A 93 -3.46 -8.12 -27.34
C PRO A 93 -4.14 -7.62 -28.61
N ASP A 94 -4.73 -8.53 -29.38
CA ASP A 94 -5.52 -8.27 -30.59
C ASP A 94 -7.00 -8.00 -30.31
N TRP A 95 -7.34 -7.63 -29.07
CA TRP A 95 -8.73 -7.43 -28.64
C TRP A 95 -9.43 -6.29 -29.39
N ASP A 96 -10.44 -6.66 -30.19
CA ASP A 96 -11.30 -5.70 -30.88
C ASP A 96 -12.41 -5.17 -29.95
N PHE A 97 -12.28 -3.92 -29.50
CA PHE A 97 -13.27 -3.25 -28.63
C PHE A 97 -14.64 -3.05 -29.30
N THR A 98 -14.75 -3.20 -30.62
CA THR A 98 -16.02 -3.15 -31.35
C THR A 98 -16.78 -4.47 -31.25
N THR A 99 -16.13 -5.57 -30.87
CA THR A 99 -16.76 -6.88 -30.64
C THR A 99 -17.20 -7.09 -29.19
N ALA A 100 -18.17 -7.99 -28.97
CA ALA A 100 -18.62 -8.34 -27.63
C ALA A 100 -17.51 -9.03 -26.81
N GLU A 101 -16.71 -9.86 -27.48
CA GLU A 101 -15.59 -10.59 -26.89
C GLU A 101 -14.46 -9.65 -26.47
N GLY A 102 -13.97 -8.77 -27.35
CA GLY A 102 -12.93 -7.81 -27.00
C GLY A 102 -13.37 -6.87 -25.87
N ARG A 103 -14.66 -6.46 -25.83
CA ARG A 103 -15.21 -5.74 -24.67
C ARG A 103 -15.22 -6.57 -23.38
N ARG A 104 -15.44 -7.88 -23.45
CA ARG A 104 -15.38 -8.78 -22.30
C ARG A 104 -13.95 -8.86 -21.76
N HIS A 105 -12.96 -9.06 -22.63
CA HIS A 105 -11.55 -9.06 -22.23
C HIS A 105 -11.13 -7.73 -21.60
N LEU A 106 -11.49 -6.60 -22.20
CA LEU A 106 -11.19 -5.27 -21.63
C LEU A 106 -11.81 -5.06 -20.25
N ARG A 107 -13.06 -5.51 -20.03
CA ARG A 107 -13.68 -5.44 -18.69
C ARG A 107 -12.92 -6.28 -17.67
N LEU A 108 -12.56 -7.51 -18.02
CA LEU A 108 -11.79 -8.38 -17.14
C LEU A 108 -10.41 -7.79 -16.83
N TYR A 109 -9.70 -7.30 -17.85
CA TYR A 109 -8.40 -6.66 -17.69
C TYR A 109 -8.44 -5.48 -16.73
N ARG A 110 -9.45 -4.62 -16.83
CA ARG A 110 -9.65 -3.48 -15.92
C ARG A 110 -9.95 -3.92 -14.49
N GLN A 111 -10.75 -4.96 -14.30
CA GLN A 111 -11.06 -5.53 -12.98
C GLN A 111 -9.80 -6.11 -12.33
N LEU A 112 -9.01 -6.88 -13.08
CA LEU A 112 -7.76 -7.46 -12.61
C LEU A 112 -6.71 -6.38 -12.31
N LEU A 113 -6.61 -5.35 -13.15
CA LEU A 113 -5.74 -4.20 -12.87
C LEU A 113 -6.09 -3.53 -11.55
N LEU A 114 -7.38 -3.31 -11.30
CA LEU A 114 -7.85 -2.70 -10.06
C LEU A 114 -7.56 -3.60 -8.84
N ALA A 115 -7.72 -4.92 -8.99
CA ALA A 115 -7.28 -5.87 -7.98
C ALA A 115 -5.77 -5.80 -7.75
N GLY A 116 -4.97 -5.68 -8.82
CA GLY A 116 -3.52 -5.51 -8.76
C GLY A 116 -3.08 -4.23 -8.08
N LEU A 117 -3.76 -3.10 -8.33
CA LEU A 117 -3.52 -1.83 -7.62
C LEU A 117 -3.79 -1.98 -6.12
N ARG A 118 -4.93 -2.57 -5.75
CA ARG A 118 -5.29 -2.85 -4.36
C ARG A 118 -4.34 -3.85 -3.68
N GLY A 119 -3.86 -4.85 -4.42
CA GLY A 119 -2.87 -5.80 -3.95
C GLY A 119 -1.51 -5.15 -3.74
N ALA A 120 -1.04 -4.37 -4.70
CA ALA A 120 0.26 -3.70 -4.66
C ALA A 120 0.31 -2.54 -3.65
N ALA A 121 -0.85 -1.98 -3.31
CA ALA A 121 -1.01 -1.03 -2.21
C ALA A 121 -0.67 -1.66 -0.85
N ARG A 122 -0.82 -2.99 -0.72
CA ARG A 122 -0.43 -3.72 0.49
C ARG A 122 1.09 -3.78 0.53
N ARG A 123 1.70 -2.96 1.39
CA ARG A 123 3.15 -2.97 1.60
C ARG A 123 3.54 -4.35 2.15
N PRO A 124 4.56 -5.04 1.60
CA PRO A 124 5.06 -6.25 2.22
C PRO A 124 5.53 -5.92 3.64
N THR A 125 5.16 -6.76 4.61
CA THR A 125 5.55 -6.53 6.00
C THR A 125 7.07 -6.66 6.15
N ASN A 126 7.74 -5.55 6.42
CA ASN A 126 9.16 -5.47 6.69
C ASN A 126 9.40 -5.02 8.14
N LEU A 127 9.18 -5.94 9.08
CA LEU A 127 9.42 -5.70 10.51
C LEU A 127 10.92 -5.47 10.81
N ALA A 128 11.83 -5.88 9.93
CA ALA A 128 13.25 -5.61 10.13
C ALA A 128 13.58 -4.11 10.01
N GLN A 129 12.90 -3.39 9.12
CA GLN A 129 13.03 -1.93 9.02
C GLN A 129 12.35 -1.23 10.20
N VAL A 130 11.17 -1.70 10.63
CA VAL A 130 10.52 -1.18 11.84
C VAL A 130 11.44 -1.32 13.06
N LYS A 131 12.12 -2.47 13.20
CA LYS A 131 13.07 -2.76 14.29
C LYS A 131 14.30 -1.84 14.34
N GLN A 132 14.61 -1.12 13.26
CA GLN A 132 15.73 -0.17 13.22
C GLN A 132 15.36 1.18 13.83
N VAL A 133 14.08 1.43 14.07
CA VAL A 133 13.59 2.67 14.67
C VAL A 133 13.72 2.56 16.19
N VAL A 134 14.87 3.00 16.69
CA VAL A 134 15.16 3.11 18.12
C VAL A 134 15.10 4.57 18.58
N GLN A 135 14.67 4.79 19.82
CA GLN A 135 14.65 6.11 20.44
C GLN A 135 16.07 6.59 20.68
N GLU A 136 16.38 7.79 20.21
CA GLU A 136 17.67 8.42 20.48
C GLU A 136 17.76 8.99 21.90
N ALA A 137 18.97 9.19 22.41
CA ALA A 137 19.16 9.65 23.78
C ALA A 137 18.51 11.02 24.06
N ALA A 138 18.50 11.94 23.09
CA ALA A 138 17.90 13.27 23.24
C ALA A 138 16.50 13.39 22.60
N GLU A 139 15.95 12.30 22.08
CA GLU A 139 14.64 12.30 21.45
C GLU A 139 13.54 12.08 22.49
N THR A 140 12.52 12.93 22.46
CA THR A 140 11.37 12.78 23.36
C THR A 140 10.60 11.50 23.05
N PRO A 141 9.99 10.84 24.05
CA PRO A 141 9.18 9.64 23.82
C PRO A 141 8.04 9.84 22.80
N SER A 142 7.45 11.03 22.75
CA SER A 142 6.40 11.39 21.79
C SER A 142 6.92 11.49 20.36
N ALA A 143 8.08 12.15 20.14
CA ALA A 143 8.71 12.20 18.83
C ALA A 143 9.12 10.80 18.33
N PHE A 144 9.67 9.99 19.23
CA PHE A 144 9.99 8.60 18.95
C PHE A 144 8.75 7.78 18.57
N LEU A 145 7.64 7.93 19.33
CA LEU A 145 6.41 7.19 19.03
C LEU A 145 5.88 7.54 17.64
N GLU A 146 5.86 8.83 17.27
CA GLU A 146 5.41 9.23 15.94
C GLU A 146 6.30 8.65 14.83
N ARG A 147 7.61 8.66 15.02
CA ARG A 147 8.56 8.06 14.07
C ARG A 147 8.39 6.54 13.97
N LEU A 148 8.07 5.88 15.09
CA LEU A 148 7.74 4.45 15.11
C LEU A 148 6.43 4.16 14.37
N LYS A 149 5.37 4.93 14.61
CA LYS A 149 4.10 4.80 13.87
C LYS A 149 4.31 5.02 12.38
N GLU A 150 5.09 6.01 12.00
CA GLU A 150 5.44 6.27 10.61
C GLU A 150 6.17 5.08 9.98
N ALA A 151 7.09 4.44 10.71
CA ALA A 151 7.75 3.23 10.23
C ALA A 151 6.76 2.06 10.04
N TYR A 152 5.78 1.89 10.93
CA TYR A 152 4.70 0.91 10.72
C TYR A 152 3.90 1.22 9.46
N ARG A 153 3.47 2.46 9.25
CA ARG A 153 2.77 2.89 8.02
C ARG A 153 3.63 2.69 6.77
N MET A 154 4.93 2.92 6.89
CA MET A 154 5.86 2.89 5.76
C MET A 154 6.31 1.47 5.38
N TYR A 155 6.48 0.58 6.36
CA TYR A 155 7.11 -0.72 6.16
C TYR A 155 6.19 -1.90 6.45
N THR A 156 4.94 -1.66 6.83
CA THR A 156 3.98 -2.74 7.09
C THR A 156 2.62 -2.39 6.50
N PRO A 157 1.72 -3.38 6.29
CA PRO A 157 0.34 -3.12 5.91
C PRO A 157 -0.54 -2.76 7.12
N TYR A 158 0.03 -2.62 8.32
CA TYR A 158 -0.70 -2.41 9.56
C TYR A 158 -0.89 -0.92 9.83
N ASP A 159 -2.13 -0.52 10.14
CA ASP A 159 -2.39 0.80 10.71
C ASP A 159 -1.96 0.77 12.19
N PRO A 160 -0.96 1.57 12.60
CA PRO A 160 -0.51 1.60 13.99
C PRO A 160 -1.53 2.19 14.97
N ASP A 161 -2.59 2.84 14.47
CA ASP A 161 -3.67 3.41 15.26
C ASP A 161 -4.88 2.45 15.37
N ASP A 162 -4.86 1.31 14.67
CA ASP A 162 -5.87 0.25 14.80
C ASP A 162 -5.75 -0.46 16.16
N PRO A 163 -6.86 -0.61 16.93
CA PRO A 163 -6.90 -1.38 18.17
C PRO A 163 -6.30 -2.79 18.05
N GLY A 164 -6.47 -3.47 16.91
CA GLY A 164 -5.92 -4.79 16.63
C GLY A 164 -4.38 -4.82 16.54
N GLN A 165 -3.73 -3.67 16.37
CA GLN A 165 -2.28 -3.52 16.28
C GLN A 165 -1.65 -2.88 17.52
N MET A 166 -2.47 -2.40 18.46
CA MET A 166 -2.00 -1.68 19.64
C MET A 166 -0.94 -2.47 20.42
N THR A 167 -1.14 -3.77 20.63
CA THR A 167 -0.15 -4.61 21.33
C THR A 167 1.19 -4.66 20.61
N ASN A 168 1.20 -4.75 19.29
CA ASN A 168 2.44 -4.79 18.50
C ASN A 168 3.21 -3.47 18.60
N VAL A 169 2.50 -2.34 18.46
CA VAL A 169 3.09 -1.00 18.56
C VAL A 169 3.60 -0.73 19.97
N SER A 170 2.83 -1.07 21.01
CA SER A 170 3.24 -0.94 22.41
C SER A 170 4.50 -1.74 22.74
N MET A 171 4.59 -2.99 22.25
CA MET A 171 5.80 -3.81 22.44
C MET A 171 7.00 -3.18 21.73
N SER A 172 6.83 -2.76 20.48
CA SER A 172 7.88 -2.07 19.73
C SER A 172 8.33 -0.78 20.42
N PHE A 173 7.40 0.00 20.99
CA PHE A 173 7.70 1.20 21.76
C PHE A 173 8.55 0.89 23.00
N ILE A 174 8.18 -0.13 23.78
CA ILE A 174 8.93 -0.54 24.98
C ILE A 174 10.33 -1.04 24.60
N TRP A 175 10.45 -1.95 23.64
CA TRP A 175 11.72 -2.62 23.32
C TRP A 175 12.75 -1.71 22.64
N GLN A 176 12.26 -0.72 21.90
CA GLN A 176 13.10 0.19 21.12
C GLN A 176 13.24 1.58 21.76
N ALA A 177 12.61 1.81 22.92
CA ALA A 177 12.88 2.98 23.75
C ALA A 177 14.35 3.01 24.20
N ALA A 178 14.80 4.20 24.59
CA ALA A 178 16.15 4.42 25.09
C ALA A 178 16.43 3.51 26.31
N PRO A 179 17.68 3.04 26.54
CA PRO A 179 17.95 1.95 27.47
C PRO A 179 17.41 2.13 28.90
N ASP A 180 17.49 3.34 29.44
CA ASP A 180 17.00 3.73 30.77
C ASP A 180 15.46 3.78 30.84
N ILE A 181 14.80 4.24 29.78
CA ILE A 181 13.34 4.25 29.65
C ILE A 181 12.84 2.81 29.50
N ARG A 182 13.40 2.06 28.55
CA ARG A 182 13.09 0.65 28.32
C ARG A 182 13.17 -0.17 29.60
N ALA A 183 14.26 -0.04 30.35
CA ALA A 183 14.46 -0.80 31.59
C ALA A 183 13.38 -0.51 32.64
N LYS A 184 12.85 0.72 32.69
CA LYS A 184 11.78 1.09 33.61
C LYS A 184 10.40 0.65 33.10
N LEU A 185 10.11 0.82 31.81
CA LEU A 185 8.86 0.35 31.20
C LEU A 185 8.69 -1.17 31.31
N GLN A 186 9.77 -1.94 31.14
CA GLN A 186 9.75 -3.40 31.30
C GLN A 186 9.45 -3.88 32.73
N ARG A 187 9.66 -3.02 33.73
CA ARG A 187 9.41 -3.33 35.15
C ARG A 187 8.00 -2.95 35.60
N LEU A 188 7.19 -2.37 34.73
CA LEU A 188 5.79 -2.07 35.07
C LEU A 188 5.03 -3.38 35.28
N GLU A 189 4.42 -3.52 36.44
CA GLU A 189 3.51 -4.63 36.72
C GLU A 189 2.26 -4.50 35.84
N ASN A 190 1.73 -5.63 35.35
CA ASN A 190 0.53 -5.69 34.51
C ASN A 190 0.60 -4.88 33.19
N LEU A 191 1.66 -5.04 32.40
CA LEU A 191 1.78 -4.45 31.04
C LEU A 191 0.54 -4.67 30.16
N GLN A 192 -0.21 -5.75 30.36
CA GLN A 192 -1.45 -6.04 29.63
C GLN A 192 -2.59 -5.02 29.88
N GLY A 193 -2.55 -4.28 31.00
CA GLY A 193 -3.53 -3.25 31.33
C GLY A 193 -3.17 -1.85 30.83
N TYR A 194 -1.97 -1.67 30.25
CA TYR A 194 -1.51 -0.36 29.78
C TYR A 194 -1.94 -0.11 28.34
N THR A 195 -2.50 1.07 28.09
CA THR A 195 -2.66 1.58 26.73
C THR A 195 -1.32 2.13 26.21
N LEU A 196 -1.20 2.31 24.89
CA LEU A 196 -0.04 2.98 24.31
C LEU A 196 0.14 4.40 24.87
N GLN A 197 -0.96 5.08 25.20
CA GLN A 197 -0.92 6.43 25.77
C GLN A 197 -0.42 6.42 27.24
N ASP A 198 -0.73 5.38 28.01
CA ASP A 198 -0.22 5.24 29.38
C ASP A 198 1.29 4.96 29.37
N LEU A 199 1.74 4.09 28.46
CA LEU A 199 3.18 3.86 28.26
C LEU A 199 3.92 5.12 27.85
N LEU A 200 3.32 5.94 26.97
CA LEU A 200 3.89 7.22 26.56
C LEU A 200 4.03 8.17 27.76
N LYS A 201 3.00 8.33 28.58
CA LYS A 201 3.03 9.17 29.79
C LYS A 201 4.14 8.74 30.76
N GLU A 202 4.28 7.43 30.98
CA GLU A 202 5.34 6.90 31.83
C GLU A 202 6.74 7.14 31.24
N ALA A 203 6.90 6.94 29.93
CA ALA A 203 8.14 7.23 29.23
C ALA A 203 8.52 8.71 29.33
N GLU A 204 7.57 9.64 29.15
CA GLU A 204 7.79 11.09 29.30
C GLU A 204 8.18 11.44 30.74
N ARG A 205 7.51 10.87 31.74
CA ARG A 205 7.87 11.05 33.15
C ARG A 205 9.30 10.60 33.44
N ILE A 206 9.77 9.52 32.81
CA ILE A 206 11.14 9.04 32.96
C ILE A 206 12.12 9.98 32.24
N TYR A 207 11.82 10.35 31.01
CA TYR A 207 12.66 11.23 30.18
C TYR A 207 12.86 12.59 30.85
N ASN A 208 11.80 13.20 31.38
CA ASN A 208 11.84 14.50 32.05
C ASN A 208 12.58 14.45 33.41
N LYS A 209 12.79 13.26 33.98
CA LYS A 209 13.57 13.05 35.22
C LYS A 209 15.03 12.68 34.95
N ARG A 210 15.52 12.90 33.72
CA ARG A 210 16.93 12.71 33.36
C ARG A 210 17.83 13.86 33.84
N GLU A 211 17.24 14.92 34.39
CA GLU A 211 17.95 15.94 35.19
C GLU A 211 18.31 15.40 36.58
#